data_AF-A0A7X0LEL6-F1
#
_entry.id   AF-A0A7X0LEL6-F1
#
_cell.length_a   1.000
_cell.length_b   1.000
_cell.length_c   1.000
_cell.angle_alpha   90.00
_cell.angle_beta   90.00
_cell.angle_gamma   90.00
#
_symmetry.space_group_name_H-M   'P 1'
#
loop_
_entity.id
_entity.type
_entity.pdbx_description
1 polymer ?
#
loop_
_entity_poly.entity_id
_entity_poly.type
_entity_poly.pdbx_seq_one_letter_code
_entity_poly.pdbx_strand_id
1 'polypeptide(L)' 'MELTEQIKEIHADSGGIYGSPRVHAVLKREGVHVGRKRVERLMREAEIAGVSPRRGGFTRRDP' A
#
# COMPACT_ATOMS: atom_id res chain seq x y z
N MET A 1 -9.21 -14.65 -7.19
CA MET A 1 -9.12 -13.18 -7.34
C MET A 1 -7.68 -12.84 -7.62
N GLU A 2 -7.42 -12.03 -8.65
CA GLU A 2 -6.08 -11.48 -8.92
C GLU A 2 -5.68 -10.53 -7.78
N LEU A 3 -4.45 -10.63 -7.31
CA LEU A 3 -3.93 -9.82 -6.20
C LEU A 3 -4.09 -8.30 -6.44
N THR A 4 -4.04 -7.86 -7.70
CA THR A 4 -4.25 -6.48 -8.11
C THR A 4 -5.66 -5.98 -7.80
N GLU A 5 -6.68 -6.82 -7.97
CA GLU A 5 -8.07 -6.44 -7.72
C GLU A 5 -8.32 -6.27 -6.22
N GLN A 6 -7.78 -7.15 -5.38
CA GLN A 6 -7.84 -7.02 -3.93
C GLN A 6 -7.11 -5.76 -3.45
N ILE A 7 -5.98 -5.41 -4.07
CA ILE A 7 -5.28 -4.14 -3.81
C ILE A 7 -6.17 -2.92 -4.14
N LYS A 8 -6.88 -2.96 -5.28
CA LYS A 8 -7.79 -1.88 -5.69
C LYS A 8 -8.96 -1.73 -4.73
N GLU A 9 -9.56 -2.85 -4.31
CA GLU A 9 -10.66 -2.88 -3.34
C GLU A 9 -10.24 -2.24 -2.01
N ILE A 10 -9.13 -2.70 -1.41
CA ILE A 10 -8.59 -2.14 -0.17
C ILE A 10 -8.29 -0.63 -0.31
N HIS A 11 -7.77 -0.22 -1.47
CA HIS A 11 -7.50 1.20 -1.73
C HIS A 11 -8.79 2.02 -1.83
N ALA A 12 -9.79 1.52 -2.56
CA ALA A 12 -11.09 2.16 -2.72
C ALA A 12 -11.85 2.26 -1.38
N ASP A 13 -11.87 1.19 -0.59
CA ASP A 13 -12.48 1.14 0.73
C ASP A 13 -11.85 2.14 1.70
N SER A 14 -10.56 2.44 1.52
CA SER A 14 -9.86 3.48 2.29
C SER A 14 -10.15 4.91 1.82
N GLY A 15 -10.96 5.10 0.76
CA GLY A 15 -11.18 6.39 0.12
C GLY A 15 -9.95 6.92 -0.62
N GLY A 16 -9.09 6.02 -1.12
CA GLY A 16 -7.85 6.40 -1.81
C GLY A 16 -6.71 6.86 -0.88
N ILE A 17 -6.89 6.75 0.44
CA ILE A 17 -5.90 7.24 1.42
C ILE A 17 -4.74 6.26 1.56
N TYR A 18 -4.99 4.96 1.41
CA TYR A 18 -3.98 3.94 1.70
C TYR A 18 -2.99 3.77 0.56
N GLY A 19 -1.70 3.94 0.89
CA GLY A 19 -0.57 3.60 0.02
C GLY A 19 -0.04 2.19 0.29
N SER A 20 1.03 1.82 -0.42
CA SER A 20 1.67 0.49 -0.34
C SER A 20 1.89 -0.05 1.07
N PRO A 21 2.29 0.76 2.09
CA PRO A 21 2.53 0.24 3.44
C PRO A 21 1.23 -0.21 4.13
N ARG A 22 0.13 0.54 3.96
CA ARG A 22 -1.15 0.25 4.61
C ARG A 22 -1.89 -0.87 3.89
N VAL A 23 -1.89 -0.86 2.55
CA VAL A 23 -2.47 -1.95 1.75
C VAL A 23 -1.78 -3.28 2.07
N HIS A 24 -0.44 -3.31 2.13
CA HIS A 24 0.30 -4.52 2.53
C HIS A 24 -0.09 -5.02 3.94
N ALA A 25 -0.32 -4.10 4.89
CA ALA A 25 -0.72 -4.47 6.24
C ALA A 25 -2.13 -5.12 6.26
N VAL A 26 -3.06 -4.63 5.44
CA VAL A 26 -4.40 -5.22 5.29
C VAL A 26 -4.30 -6.61 4.65
N LEU A 27 -3.60 -6.72 3.52
CA LEU A 27 -3.37 -8.01 2.85
C LEU A 27 -2.77 -9.07 3.79
N LYS A 28 -1.79 -8.68 4.60
CA LYS A 28 -1.20 -9.58 5.60
C LYS A 28 -2.21 -10.03 6.67
N ARG A 29 -3.12 -9.14 7.09
CA ARG A 29 -4.19 -9.48 8.06
C ARG A 29 -5.22 -10.43 7.46
N GLU A 30 -5.46 -10.33 6.15
CA GLU A 30 -6.34 -11.22 5.38
C GLU A 30 -5.66 -12.54 4.99
N GLY A 31 -4.44 -12.79 5.45
CA GLY A 31 -3.70 -14.04 5.17
C GLY A 31 -3.01 -14.06 3.80
N VAL A 32 -2.99 -12.94 3.07
CA VAL A 32 -2.31 -12.84 1.79
C VAL A 32 -0.82 -12.55 1.99
N HIS A 33 0.01 -13.54 1.68
CA HIS A 33 1.47 -13.42 1.75
C HIS A 33 2.03 -12.79 0.47
N VAL A 34 2.22 -11.47 0.51
CA VAL A 34 2.87 -10.71 -0.58
C VAL A 34 3.94 -9.80 -0.02
N GLY A 35 5.09 -9.71 -0.69
CA GLY A 35 6.12 -8.75 -0.32
C GLY A 35 5.69 -7.31 -0.60
N ARG A 36 6.01 -6.38 0.31
CA ARG A 36 5.68 -4.94 0.16
C ARG A 36 6.08 -4.36 -1.20
N LYS A 37 7.24 -4.74 -1.74
CA LYS A 37 7.70 -4.30 -3.06
C LYS A 37 6.79 -4.75 -4.21
N ARG A 38 6.17 -5.92 -4.09
CA ARG A 38 5.19 -6.41 -5.06
C ARG A 38 3.89 -5.61 -4.97
N VAL A 39 3.41 -5.30 -3.76
CA VAL A 39 2.25 -4.41 -3.58
C VAL A 39 2.52 -3.04 -4.20
N GLU A 40 3.68 -2.45 -3.93
CA GLU A 40 4.09 -1.14 -4.46
C GLU A 40 4.14 -1.14 -6.00
N ARG A 41 4.67 -2.22 -6.61
CA ARG A 41 4.67 -2.39 -8.06
C ARG A 41 3.25 -2.52 -8.63
N LEU A 42 2.41 -3.37 -8.06
CA LEU A 42 1.04 -3.58 -8.53
C LEU A 42 0.19 -2.31 -8.39
N MET A 43 0.37 -1.55 -7.31
CA MET A 43 -0.27 -0.24 -7.16
C MET A 43 0.17 0.72 -8.27
N ARG A 44 1.46 0.75 -8.61
CA ARG A 44 1.98 1.57 -9.71
C ARG A 44 1.46 1.13 -11.08
N GLU A 45 1.43 -0.18 -11.34
CA GLU A 45 0.90 -0.76 -12.58
C GLU A 45 -0.61 -0.50 -12.74
N ALA A 46 -1.34 -0.42 -11.63
CA ALA A 46 -2.76 -0.07 -11.59
C ALA A 46 -3.02 1.44 -11.46
N GLU A 47 -1.98 2.29 -11.57
CA GLU A 47 -2.07 3.75 -11.50
C GLU A 47 -2.74 4.31 -10.22
N ILE A 48 -2.70 3.55 -9.13
CA ILE A 48 -3.25 3.94 -7.83
C ILE A 48 -2.14 4.30 -6.84
N ALA A 49 -2.34 5.42 -6.13
CA ALA A 49 -1.41 5.90 -5.12
C ALA A 49 -2.16 6.39 -3.90
N GLY A 50 -1.68 6.01 -2.72
CA GLY A 50 -2.23 6.53 -1.47
C GLY A 50 -1.83 7.97 -1.21
N VAL A 51 -2.63 8.67 -0.40
CA VAL A 51 -2.27 9.99 0.11
C VAL A 51 -1.00 9.91 0.97
N SER A 52 0.07 10.56 0.50
CA SER A 52 1.32 10.71 1.25
C SER A 52 1.45 12.14 1.79
N PRO A 53 1.02 12.42 3.02
CA PRO A 53 1.11 13.78 3.60
C PRO A 53 2.56 14.18 3.92
N ARG A 54 3.52 13.26 3.84
CA ARG A 54 4.93 13.53 4.17
C ARG A 54 5.68 14.04 2.94
N ARG A 55 6.11 15.32 2.97
CA ARG A 55 7.31 15.76 2.24
C ARG A 55 8.53 15.16 2.94
N GLY A 56 9.47 14.63 2.16
CA GLY A 56 10.51 13.71 2.59
C GLY A 56 11.18 14.05 3.93
N GLY A 57 11.13 13.10 4.85
CA GLY A 57 11.88 13.11 6.09
C GLY A 57 11.81 11.71 6.70
N PHE A 58 12.95 11.00 6.70
CA PHE A 58 13.13 9.97 7.71
C PHE A 58 13.08 10.69 9.06
N THR A 59 12.34 10.16 10.03
CA THR A 59 12.71 10.40 11.43
C THR A 59 14.14 9.87 11.56
N ARG A 60 15.12 10.77 11.49
CA ARG A 60 16.46 10.46 11.99
C ARG A 60 16.26 10.08 13.45
N ARG A 61 16.67 8.88 13.81
CA ARG A 61 16.86 8.55 15.22
C ARG A 61 18.05 9.39 15.67
N ASP A 62 17.89 10.19 16.71
CA ASP A 62 19.05 10.81 17.36
C ASP A 62 20.06 9.70 17.73
N PRO A 63 21.37 9.91 17.50
CA PRO A 63 22.40 8.91 17.78
C PRO A 63 22.42 8.48 19.25
#